data_AF-A0A6I3KP38-F1
#
_entry.id   AF-A0A6I3KP38-F1
#
_cell.length_a   1.000
_cell.length_b   1.000
_cell.length_c   1.000
_cell.angle_alpha   90.00
_cell.angle_beta   90.00
_cell.angle_gamma   90.00
#
_symmetry.space_group_name_H-M   'P 1'
#
loop_
_entity.id
_entity.type
_entity.pdbx_description
1 polymer ?
#
loop_
_entity_poly.entity_id
_entity_poly.type
_entity_poly.pdbx_seq_one_letter_code
_entity_poly.pdbx_strand_id
1 'polypeptide(L)'
;MTSALRAAFPVLALIGAAAGLTAPALANCDWYVKTSLEQQQRNLKLKCGLSGAEWSVDKGAHAAWCASVSPDTSRSTAQKREADLGKCAAK
;
A
#
# COMPACT_ATOMS: atom_id res chain seq x y z
N MET A 1 4.25 -66.75 -2.99
CA MET A 1 5.54 -66.23 -3.49
C MET A 1 5.23 -65.12 -4.50
N THR A 2 4.85 -63.94 -4.02
CA THR A 2 5.69 -62.71 -3.95
C THR A 2 6.13 -62.16 -5.30
N SER A 3 5.45 -61.10 -5.76
CA SER A 3 6.14 -59.96 -6.39
C SER A 3 5.25 -58.73 -6.37
N ALA A 4 5.51 -57.87 -5.37
CA ALA A 4 5.08 -56.48 -5.37
C ALA A 4 5.97 -55.73 -6.36
N LEU A 5 5.38 -55.14 -7.40
CA LEU A 5 6.10 -54.32 -8.36
C LEU A 5 6.32 -52.93 -7.75
N ARG A 6 7.60 -52.56 -7.64
CA ARG A 6 8.10 -51.36 -6.98
C ARG A 6 7.64 -50.08 -7.69
N ALA A 7 7.28 -49.11 -6.87
CA ALA A 7 6.94 -47.75 -7.25
C ALA A 7 8.07 -47.07 -8.04
N ALA A 8 7.71 -46.37 -9.11
CA ALA A 8 8.54 -45.39 -9.78
C ALA A 8 7.80 -44.05 -9.74
N PHE A 9 8.12 -43.21 -8.76
CA PHE A 9 7.68 -41.82 -8.72
C PHE A 9 8.81 -40.95 -9.27
N PRO A 10 8.74 -40.48 -10.52
CA PRO A 10 9.77 -39.59 -11.02
C PRO A 10 9.49 -38.15 -10.55
N VAL A 11 10.54 -37.59 -9.97
CA VAL A 11 11.11 -36.28 -10.35
C VAL A 11 10.33 -35.04 -9.92
N LEU A 12 10.87 -34.48 -8.83
CA LEU A 12 11.45 -33.14 -8.73
C LEU A 12 10.51 -31.93 -8.85
N ALA A 13 10.47 -31.21 -7.74
CA ALA A 13 9.77 -29.98 -7.49
C ALA A 13 10.15 -28.84 -8.46
N LEU A 14 9.13 -28.15 -8.95
CA LEU A 14 9.19 -26.72 -9.25
C LEU A 14 8.10 -26.04 -8.44
N ILE A 15 8.37 -25.80 -7.16
CA ILE A 15 7.62 -24.80 -6.40
C ILE A 15 8.14 -23.44 -6.89
N GLY A 16 7.58 -22.96 -8.00
CA GLY A 16 7.70 -21.57 -8.39
C GLY A 16 6.94 -20.74 -7.37
N ALA A 17 7.64 -20.24 -6.34
CA ALA A 17 7.09 -19.21 -5.47
C ALA A 17 6.98 -17.92 -6.28
N ALA A 18 5.88 -17.76 -7.02
CA ALA A 18 5.41 -16.46 -7.42
C ALA A 18 5.08 -15.73 -6.12
N ALA A 19 6.00 -14.90 -5.63
CA ALA A 19 5.73 -13.93 -4.59
C ALA A 19 4.78 -12.87 -5.18
N GLY A 20 3.52 -13.27 -5.35
CA GLY A 20 2.43 -12.34 -5.62
C GLY A 20 2.40 -11.35 -4.47
N LEU A 21 2.32 -10.06 -4.80
CA LEU A 21 2.00 -8.99 -3.87
C LEU A 21 0.89 -9.51 -2.95
N THR A 22 1.21 -9.70 -1.67
CA THR A 22 0.25 -10.24 -0.73
C THR A 22 -0.93 -9.28 -0.70
N ALA A 23 -2.16 -9.78 -0.89
CA ALA A 23 -3.41 -9.01 -0.83
C ALA A 23 -3.45 -7.89 0.25
N PRO A 24 -2.87 -8.03 1.47
CA PRO A 24 -2.77 -6.92 2.43
C PRO A 24 -2.04 -5.67 1.92
N ALA A 25 -1.04 -5.79 1.05
CA ALA A 25 -0.31 -4.64 0.51
C ALA A 25 -1.17 -3.81 -0.45
N LEU A 26 -1.96 -4.47 -1.31
CA LEU A 26 -2.87 -3.81 -2.25
C LEU A 26 -4.01 -3.10 -1.52
N ALA A 27 -4.66 -3.79 -0.57
CA ALA A 27 -5.74 -3.21 0.24
C ALA A 27 -5.25 -1.99 1.05
N ASN A 28 -4.00 -2.01 1.53
CA ASN A 28 -3.39 -0.89 2.22
C ASN A 28 -3.17 0.33 1.28
N CYS A 29 -2.77 0.10 0.03
CA CYS A 29 -2.59 1.20 -0.92
C CYS A 29 -3.88 1.84 -1.40
N ASP A 30 -4.96 1.06 -1.58
CA ASP A 30 -6.27 1.62 -1.89
C ASP A 30 -6.76 2.55 -0.78
N TRP A 31 -6.61 2.12 0.48
CA TRP A 31 -6.89 2.96 1.64
C TRP A 31 -6.04 4.22 1.64
N TYR A 32 -4.71 4.08 1.52
CA TYR A 32 -3.79 5.21 1.55
C TYR A 32 -4.11 6.25 0.47
N VAL A 33 -4.36 5.80 -0.77
CA VAL A 33 -4.68 6.68 -1.90
C VAL A 33 -5.98 7.44 -1.65
N LYS A 34 -7.03 6.74 -1.21
CA LYS A 34 -8.31 7.38 -0.90
C LYS A 34 -8.15 8.42 0.21
N THR A 35 -7.57 8.03 1.34
CA THR A 35 -7.30 8.93 2.48
C THR A 35 -6.46 10.12 2.04
N SER A 36 -5.49 9.91 1.16
CA SER A 36 -4.62 10.99 0.71
C SER A 36 -5.30 12.05 -0.13
N LEU A 37 -6.22 11.64 -1.01
CA LEU A 37 -7.00 12.59 -1.80
C LEU A 37 -8.00 13.34 -0.91
N GLU A 38 -8.64 12.67 0.04
CA GLU A 38 -9.55 13.32 1.01
C GLU A 38 -8.81 14.34 1.88
N GLN A 39 -7.62 13.99 2.37
CA GLN A 39 -6.76 14.90 3.13
C GLN A 39 -6.33 16.10 2.30
N GLN A 40 -5.99 15.91 1.02
CA GLN A 40 -5.66 17.01 0.13
C GLN A 40 -6.85 17.91 -0.15
N GLN A 41 -8.05 17.35 -0.32
CA GLN A 41 -9.27 18.15 -0.44
C GLN A 41 -9.52 18.99 0.83
N ARG A 42 -9.28 18.42 2.03
CA ARG A 42 -9.34 19.19 3.28
C ARG A 42 -8.32 20.32 3.33
N ASN A 43 -7.07 20.04 2.95
CA ASN A 43 -6.00 21.05 2.87
C ASN A 43 -6.42 22.24 1.99
N LEU A 44 -6.96 21.97 0.79
CA LEU A 44 -7.46 23.00 -0.12
C LEU A 44 -8.68 23.75 0.44
N LYS A 45 -9.66 23.04 0.97
CA LYS A 45 -10.90 23.62 1.52
C LYS A 45 -10.63 24.54 2.71
N LEU A 46 -9.74 24.12 3.60
CA LEU A 46 -9.34 24.87 4.80
C LEU A 46 -8.25 25.92 4.49
N LYS A 47 -7.77 25.99 3.25
CA LYS A 47 -6.69 26.90 2.83
C LYS A 47 -5.43 26.76 3.71
N CYS A 48 -5.09 25.53 4.09
CA CYS A 48 -3.97 25.27 5.00
C CYS A 48 -2.59 25.58 4.40
N GLY A 49 -2.48 25.60 3.07
CA GLY A 49 -1.23 25.89 2.36
C GLY A 49 -0.20 24.76 2.40
N LEU A 50 -0.60 23.55 2.81
CA LEU A 50 0.29 22.38 2.80
C LEU A 50 0.59 22.00 1.34
N SER A 51 1.85 21.69 1.03
CA SER A 51 2.33 21.56 -0.35
C SER A 51 3.43 20.51 -0.47
N GLY A 52 3.78 20.14 -1.71
CA GLY A 52 4.74 19.07 -2.02
C GLY A 52 4.07 17.79 -2.48
N ALA A 53 4.88 16.77 -2.78
CA ALA A 53 4.40 15.51 -3.39
C ALA A 53 3.35 14.79 -2.53
N GLU A 54 3.47 14.86 -1.20
CA GLU A 54 2.52 14.26 -0.26
C GLU A 54 1.12 14.93 -0.29
N TRP A 55 1.04 16.16 -0.79
CA TRP A 55 -0.18 16.95 -0.95
C TRP A 55 -0.61 17.07 -2.41
N SER A 56 -0.16 16.16 -3.28
CA SER A 56 -0.62 16.11 -4.67
C SER A 56 -2.09 15.69 -4.75
N VAL A 57 -2.81 16.23 -5.75
CA VAL A 57 -4.16 15.77 -6.14
C VAL A 57 -4.12 14.55 -7.08
N ASP A 58 -2.93 14.13 -7.48
CA ASP A 58 -2.73 13.03 -8.41
C ASP A 58 -2.87 11.67 -7.70
N LYS A 59 -3.92 10.93 -8.05
CA LYS A 59 -4.19 9.58 -7.55
C LYS A 59 -3.06 8.60 -7.90
N GLY A 60 -2.54 8.67 -9.12
CA GLY A 60 -1.49 7.79 -9.63
C GLY A 60 -0.17 8.00 -8.90
N ALA A 61 0.17 9.24 -8.56
CA ALA A 61 1.34 9.56 -7.74
C ALA A 61 1.26 8.90 -6.35
N HIS A 62 0.10 8.98 -5.68
CA HIS A 62 -0.09 8.31 -4.39
C HIS A 62 -0.02 6.80 -4.50
N ALA A 63 -0.59 6.21 -5.56
CA ALA A 63 -0.56 4.78 -5.78
C ALA A 63 0.87 4.27 -6.06
N ALA A 64 1.61 4.97 -6.92
CA ALA A 64 3.00 4.64 -7.25
C ALA A 64 3.90 4.76 -6.03
N TRP A 65 3.74 5.83 -5.24
CA TRP A 65 4.49 5.98 -3.99
C TRP A 65 4.16 4.88 -2.99
N CYS A 66 2.87 4.57 -2.78
CA CYS A 66 2.47 3.52 -1.85
C CYS A 66 3.05 2.14 -2.23
N ALA A 67 3.06 1.81 -3.52
CA ALA A 67 3.64 0.57 -4.02
C ALA A 67 5.17 0.47 -3.81
N SER A 68 5.85 1.61 -3.57
CA SER A 68 7.29 1.67 -3.33
C SER A 68 7.70 1.60 -1.85
N VAL A 69 6.74 1.65 -0.92
CA VAL A 69 7.02 1.71 0.53
C VAL A 69 6.32 0.59 1.29
N SER A 70 6.71 0.37 2.54
CA SER A 70 6.02 -0.59 3.41
C SER A 70 4.61 -0.09 3.79
N PRO A 71 3.67 -1.00 4.11
CA PRO A 71 2.35 -0.62 4.59
C PRO A 71 2.40 0.34 5.80
N ASP A 72 3.30 0.09 6.74
CA ASP A 72 3.46 0.95 7.92
C ASP A 72 3.97 2.35 7.57
N THR A 73 4.84 2.47 6.56
CA THR A 73 5.30 3.78 6.06
C THR A 73 4.12 4.57 5.50
N SER A 74 3.29 3.96 4.64
CA SER A 74 2.10 4.63 4.10
C SER A 74 1.10 5.04 5.18
N ARG A 75 0.90 4.20 6.20
CA ARG A 75 0.04 4.50 7.35
C ARG A 75 0.57 5.66 8.16
N SER A 76 1.87 5.67 8.46
CA SER A 76 2.52 6.74 9.20
C SER A 76 2.44 8.08 8.45
N THR A 77 2.63 8.08 7.12
CA THR A 77 2.45 9.28 6.29
C THR A 77 1.02 9.82 6.37
N ALA A 78 0.00 8.96 6.23
CA ALA A 78 -1.39 9.39 6.35
C ALA A 78 -1.72 9.96 7.75
N GLN A 79 -1.16 9.37 8.82
CA GLN A 79 -1.30 9.87 10.19
C GLN A 79 -0.63 11.23 10.39
N LYS A 80 0.60 11.40 9.89
CA LYS A 80 1.31 12.68 9.90
C LYS A 80 0.50 13.77 9.22
N ARG A 81 -0.05 13.47 8.04
CA ARG A 81 -0.87 14.40 7.27
C ARG A 81 -2.15 14.79 7.99
N GLU A 82 -2.77 13.85 8.71
CA GLU A 82 -3.90 14.16 9.57
C GLU A 82 -3.51 15.12 10.70
N ALA A 83 -2.38 14.91 11.34
CA ALA A 83 -1.88 15.81 12.38
C ALA A 83 -1.58 17.21 11.85
N ASP A 84 -1.02 17.32 10.64
CA ASP A 84 -0.74 18.61 10.00
C ASP A 84 -2.05 19.35 9.60
N LEU A 85 -3.08 18.63 9.17
CA LEU A 85 -4.43 19.20 8.98
C LEU A 85 -5.07 19.61 10.31
N GLY A 86 -4.91 18.81 11.37
CA GLY A 86 -5.43 19.15 12.70
C GLY A 86 -4.85 20.46 13.24
N LYS A 87 -3.53 20.67 13.07
CA LYS A 87 -2.88 21.95 13.42
C LYS A 87 -3.41 23.11 12.60
N CYS A 88 -3.73 22.90 11.33
CA CYS A 88 -4.33 23.92 10.48
C CYS A 88 -5.76 24.26 10.92
N ALA A 89 -6.59 23.26 11.18
CA ALA A 89 -8.00 23.44 11.55
C ALA A 89 -8.18 24.12 12.92
N ALA A 90 -7.14 24.12 13.75
CA ALA A 90 -7.12 24.80 15.04
C ALA A 90 -6.70 26.28 14.98
N LYS A 91 -6.34 26.80 13.79
CA LYS A 91 -6.02 28.22 13.56
C LYS A 91 -7.29 29.02 13.29
#